data_AF-A0A9W4SAW3-F1
#
_entry.id   AF-A0A9W4SAW3-F1
#
_cell.length_a   1.000
_cell.length_b   1.000
_cell.length_c   1.000
_cell.angle_alpha   90.00
_cell.angle_beta   90.00
_cell.angle_gamma   90.00
#
_symmetry.space_group_name_H-M   'P 1'
#
loop_
_entity.id
_entity.type
_entity.pdbx_description
1 polymer ?
#
loop_
_entity_poly.entity_id
_entity_poly.type
_entity_poly.pdbx_seq_one_letter_code
_entity_poly.pdbx_strand_id
1 'polypeptide(L)'
;MSLERTLSIIKPDASRMNLIGEIINMLEKKGLKIIGMKMVRLTSQHAEIFYHEHREKSFFKDMVNFMCGSPVVVMCLEGENAIKLNREIMGATNPHEAKVGTIRKMYGESIDANAVHGSDSPQAVEREIKLFFKEEEIFSQQPLITQCFRCKQVIGIKFVPPLKTYSHKNTNCGWQEIITYSLISEEMKMKFGKQEKEFFQLLMPKSEYHKYYRLKLVPSHLKTINYNLAHGNKNLFFFEISSVASPTGQEELLILSGTGKIINQPLHQLIQELDFYGIKGVAEIRLRKEKVGFVGRLCPKIVQNYQINQPVLVAQLSLSKIFDYLANFAPQTVYRPVASFPTSEKDLSFIFPKNADYNEIICEIKNIGGGNLQEVNLFDTYRSDEMVKAGQKSMTFRLTFQSLLGTLKNQEIEKITNSVRERIERIFAAKLRD
;
A
#
# COMPACT_ATOMS: atom_id res chain seq x y z
N MET A 1 -21.41 11.15 4.12
CA MET A 1 -22.59 11.85 3.59
C MET A 1 -22.41 11.96 2.07
N SER A 2 -23.48 11.84 1.28
CA SER A 2 -23.41 11.86 -0.18
C SER A 2 -23.32 13.29 -0.72
N LEU A 3 -22.40 13.55 -1.65
CA LEU A 3 -22.31 14.81 -2.38
C LEU A 3 -23.50 14.94 -3.34
N GLU A 4 -24.19 16.08 -3.30
CA GLU A 4 -25.30 16.42 -4.19
C GLU A 4 -24.88 17.55 -5.14
N ARG A 5 -25.49 17.59 -6.33
CA ARG A 5 -25.28 18.64 -7.33
C ARG A 5 -26.52 19.51 -7.48
N THR A 6 -26.36 20.76 -7.89
CA THR A 6 -27.47 21.68 -8.20
C THR A 6 -27.07 22.67 -9.29
N LEU A 7 -28.04 23.18 -10.05
CA LEU A 7 -27.84 24.29 -10.96
C LEU A 7 -28.05 25.62 -10.21
N SER A 8 -27.19 26.61 -10.49
CA SER A 8 -27.37 27.99 -10.07
C SER A 8 -27.11 28.91 -11.27
N ILE A 9 -28.01 29.87 -11.51
CA ILE A 9 -27.88 30.84 -12.60
C ILE A 9 -27.88 32.24 -12.01
N ILE A 10 -26.87 33.03 -12.34
CA ILE A 10 -26.85 34.47 -12.11
C ILE A 10 -27.57 35.14 -13.29
N LYS A 11 -28.68 35.79 -12.98
CA LYS A 11 -29.61 36.37 -13.96
C LYS A 11 -29.04 37.66 -14.61
N PRO A 12 -29.67 38.16 -15.68
CA PRO A 12 -29.24 39.34 -16.43
C PRO A 12 -29.12 40.63 -15.61
N ASP A 13 -30.00 40.84 -14.63
CA ASP A 13 -29.96 41.96 -13.68
C ASP A 13 -28.68 41.96 -12.85
N ALA A 14 -28.39 40.88 -12.13
CA ALA A 14 -27.18 40.76 -11.33
C ALA A 14 -25.90 40.83 -12.17
N SER A 15 -25.93 40.27 -13.38
CA SER A 15 -24.80 40.33 -14.30
C SER A 15 -24.53 41.76 -14.78
N ARG A 16 -25.58 42.55 -15.07
CA ARG A 16 -25.44 43.97 -15.46
C ARG A 16 -24.94 44.86 -14.32
N MET A 17 -25.25 44.51 -13.07
CA MET A 17 -24.80 45.23 -11.88
C MET A 17 -23.38 44.84 -11.43
N ASN A 18 -22.65 44.02 -12.21
CA ASN A 18 -21.31 43.51 -11.86
C ASN A 18 -21.26 42.69 -10.55
N LEU A 19 -22.33 41.97 -10.22
CA LEU A 19 -22.45 41.21 -8.95
C LEU A 19 -21.98 39.76 -9.03
N ILE A 20 -21.43 39.32 -10.17
CA ILE A 20 -21.05 37.92 -10.42
C ILE A 20 -20.08 37.40 -9.35
N GLY A 21 -19.00 38.15 -9.07
CA GLY A 21 -17.99 37.76 -8.09
C GLY A 21 -18.52 37.69 -6.65
N GLU A 22 -19.36 38.65 -6.26
CA GLU A 22 -19.98 38.68 -4.92
C GLU A 22 -20.91 37.49 -4.70
N ILE A 23 -21.73 37.15 -5.70
CA ILE A 23 -22.64 36.00 -5.63
C ILE A 23 -21.85 34.69 -5.55
N ILE A 24 -20.80 34.53 -6.36
CA ILE A 24 -19.91 33.36 -6.31
C ILE A 24 -19.29 33.23 -4.92
N ASN A 25 -18.76 34.32 -4.37
CA ASN A 25 -18.16 34.35 -3.04
C ASN A 25 -19.15 33.91 -1.94
N MET A 26 -20.42 34.32 -2.03
CA MET A 26 -21.46 33.89 -1.09
C MET A 26 -21.72 32.38 -1.16
N LEU A 27 -21.75 31.81 -2.36
CA LEU A 27 -21.95 30.37 -2.58
C LEU A 27 -20.75 29.57 -2.04
N GLU A 28 -19.52 29.98 -2.39
CA GLU A 28 -18.29 29.30 -1.97
C GLU A 28 -18.07 29.37 -0.45
N LYS A 29 -18.32 30.52 0.19
CA LYS A 29 -18.22 30.68 1.66
C LYS A 29 -19.17 29.76 2.43
N LYS A 30 -20.26 29.33 1.80
CA LYS A 30 -21.23 28.42 2.40
C LYS A 30 -20.93 26.95 2.12
N GLY A 31 -19.82 26.66 1.43
CA GLY A 31 -19.33 25.30 1.19
C GLY A 31 -19.81 24.69 -0.13
N LEU A 32 -20.48 25.45 -1.00
CA LEU A 32 -20.80 25.01 -2.35
C LEU A 32 -19.59 25.20 -3.26
N LYS A 33 -19.19 24.15 -3.95
CA LYS A 33 -18.08 24.19 -4.91
C LYS A 33 -18.60 24.33 -6.32
N ILE A 34 -17.98 25.16 -7.13
CA ILE A 34 -18.27 25.27 -8.56
C ILE A 34 -17.53 24.14 -9.29
N ILE A 35 -18.28 23.20 -9.86
CA ILE A 35 -17.75 22.09 -10.67
C ILE A 35 -17.95 22.29 -12.17
N GLY A 36 -18.67 23.33 -12.56
CA GLY A 36 -18.78 23.80 -13.94
C GLY A 36 -19.33 25.22 -13.96
N MET A 37 -18.81 26.08 -14.82
CA MET A 37 -19.27 27.47 -14.94
C MET A 37 -19.09 27.96 -16.36
N LYS A 38 -20.10 28.63 -16.91
CA LYS A 38 -19.98 29.36 -18.17
C LYS A 38 -20.92 30.54 -18.25
N MET A 39 -20.49 31.57 -18.98
CA MET A 39 -21.31 32.71 -19.33
C MET A 39 -21.96 32.45 -20.69
N VAL A 40 -23.28 32.57 -20.76
CA VAL A 40 -24.08 32.24 -21.95
C VAL A 40 -25.07 33.35 -22.23
N ARG A 41 -25.25 33.69 -23.51
CA ARG A 41 -26.39 34.51 -23.95
C ARG A 41 -27.50 33.57 -24.42
N LEU A 42 -28.62 33.54 -23.71
CA LEU A 42 -29.73 32.65 -24.04
C LEU A 42 -30.46 33.11 -25.30
N THR A 43 -30.82 32.15 -26.15
CA THR A 43 -31.80 32.36 -27.23
C THR A 43 -33.20 32.15 -26.67
N SER A 44 -34.22 32.72 -27.32
CA SER A 44 -35.62 32.51 -26.92
C SER A 44 -35.97 31.01 -26.85
N GLN A 45 -35.49 30.21 -27.80
CA GLN A 45 -35.68 28.76 -27.81
C GLN A 45 -35.07 28.08 -26.57
N HIS A 46 -33.83 28.42 -26.19
CA HIS A 46 -33.20 27.84 -25.00
C HIS A 46 -33.91 28.27 -23.70
N ALA A 47 -34.32 29.53 -23.60
CA ALA A 47 -35.05 30.04 -22.45
C ALA A 47 -36.45 29.44 -22.32
N GLU A 48 -37.16 29.20 -23.43
CA GLU A 48 -38.47 28.53 -23.45
C GLU A 48 -38.37 27.06 -23.00
N ILE A 49 -37.35 26.34 -23.46
CA ILE A 49 -37.09 24.95 -23.03
C ILE A 49 -36.78 24.91 -21.52
N PHE A 50 -35.97 25.85 -21.04
CA PHE A 50 -35.61 25.94 -19.63
C PHE A 50 -36.84 26.16 -18.73
N TYR A 51 -37.72 27.10 -19.12
CA TYR A 51 -38.92 27.47 -18.35
C TYR A 51 -40.21 26.75 -18.80
N HIS A 52 -40.12 25.61 -19.50
CA HIS A 52 -41.29 24.97 -20.11
C HIS A 52 -42.45 24.68 -19.14
N GLU A 53 -42.16 24.43 -17.86
CA GLU A 53 -43.15 24.22 -16.78
C GLU A 53 -44.00 25.48 -16.48
N HIS A 54 -43.63 26.63 -17.01
CA HIS A 54 -44.35 27.89 -16.85
C HIS A 54 -45.00 28.36 -18.15
N ARG A 55 -45.01 27.55 -19.22
CA ARG A 55 -45.49 27.94 -20.56
C ARG A 55 -46.92 28.47 -20.59
N GLU A 56 -47.79 27.97 -19.70
CA GLU A 56 -49.20 28.37 -19.62
C GLU A 56 -49.43 29.60 -18.72
N LYS A 57 -48.39 30.10 -18.04
CA LYS A 57 -48.51 31.26 -17.15
C LYS A 57 -48.45 32.56 -17.93
N SER A 58 -49.24 33.54 -17.50
CA SER A 58 -49.35 34.85 -18.16
C SER A 58 -48.02 35.61 -18.28
N PHE A 59 -47.09 35.40 -17.35
CA PHE A 59 -45.78 36.07 -17.30
C PHE A 59 -44.66 35.34 -18.07
N PHE A 60 -44.95 34.20 -18.73
CA PHE A 60 -43.93 33.37 -19.37
C PHE A 60 -43.11 34.11 -20.43
N LYS A 61 -43.79 34.88 -21.30
CA LYS A 61 -43.13 35.61 -22.39
C LYS A 61 -42.20 36.70 -21.86
N ASP A 62 -42.62 37.42 -20.83
CA ASP A 62 -41.81 38.49 -20.24
C ASP A 62 -40.57 37.92 -19.53
N MET A 63 -40.72 36.78 -18.86
CA MET A 63 -39.60 36.07 -18.24
C MET A 63 -38.58 35.55 -19.27
N VAL A 64 -39.04 34.99 -20.39
CA VAL A 64 -38.17 34.56 -21.50
C VAL A 64 -37.43 35.75 -22.10
N ASN A 65 -38.13 36.85 -22.36
CA ASN A 65 -37.53 38.08 -22.91
C ASN A 65 -36.49 38.67 -21.95
N PHE A 66 -36.78 38.69 -20.65
CA PHE A 66 -35.85 39.14 -19.62
C PHE A 66 -34.56 38.32 -19.63
N MET A 67 -34.67 36.99 -19.66
CA MET A 67 -33.54 36.06 -19.63
C MET A 67 -32.68 36.10 -20.91
N CYS A 68 -33.24 36.53 -22.04
CA CYS A 68 -32.50 36.73 -23.29
C CYS A 68 -31.86 38.12 -23.40
N GLY A 69 -32.22 39.07 -22.52
CA GLY A 69 -31.83 40.48 -22.62
C GLY A 69 -30.34 40.75 -22.38
N SER A 70 -29.68 39.95 -21.55
CA SER A 70 -28.24 40.06 -21.26
C SER A 70 -27.64 38.67 -21.02
N PRO A 71 -26.31 38.48 -21.12
CA PRO A 71 -25.68 37.24 -20.73
C PRO A 71 -25.99 36.86 -19.27
N VAL A 72 -26.10 35.55 -19.03
CA VAL A 72 -26.25 34.93 -17.71
C VAL A 72 -25.01 34.10 -17.39
N VAL A 73 -24.72 33.92 -16.10
CA VAL A 73 -23.69 32.98 -15.66
C VAL A 73 -24.37 31.73 -15.12
N VAL A 74 -24.15 30.61 -15.78
CA VAL A 74 -24.69 29.31 -15.40
C VAL A 74 -23.59 28.55 -14.67
N MET A 75 -23.93 27.99 -13.51
CA MET A 75 -23.02 27.25 -12.64
C MET A 75 -23.62 25.90 -12.25
N CYS A 76 -22.82 24.85 -12.33
CA CYS A 76 -23.07 23.57 -11.69
C CYS A 76 -22.32 23.56 -10.36
N LEU A 77 -23.06 23.44 -9.25
CA LEU A 77 -22.53 23.44 -7.90
C LEU A 77 -22.56 22.04 -7.29
N GLU A 78 -21.60 21.71 -6.43
CA GLU A 78 -21.49 20.46 -5.69
C GLU A 78 -21.24 20.71 -4.21
N GLY A 79 -21.90 19.96 -3.34
CA GLY A 79 -21.75 20.08 -1.89
C GLY A 79 -22.68 19.15 -1.13
N GLU A 80 -22.64 19.21 0.20
CA GLU A 80 -23.58 18.47 1.04
C GLU A 80 -24.95 19.16 1.01
N ASN A 81 -26.02 18.43 0.66
CA ASN A 81 -27.37 18.97 0.48
C ASN A 81 -27.41 20.20 -0.44
N ALA A 82 -26.69 20.16 -1.55
CA ALA A 82 -26.43 21.31 -2.41
C ALA A 82 -27.70 22.02 -2.91
N ILE A 83 -28.77 21.27 -3.23
CA ILE A 83 -30.04 21.87 -3.70
C ILE A 83 -30.64 22.75 -2.60
N LYS A 84 -30.75 22.19 -1.39
CA LYS A 84 -31.32 22.90 -0.24
C LYS A 84 -30.46 24.09 0.15
N LEU A 85 -29.15 23.89 0.23
CA LEU A 85 -28.19 24.92 0.62
C LEU A 85 -28.18 26.09 -0.37
N ASN A 86 -28.18 25.82 -1.68
CA ASN A 86 -28.27 26.87 -2.70
C ASN A 86 -29.55 27.70 -2.53
N ARG A 87 -30.71 27.05 -2.30
CA ARG A 87 -31.98 27.74 -2.05
C ARG A 87 -31.98 28.60 -0.79
N GLU A 88 -31.34 28.14 0.28
CA GLU A 88 -31.17 28.93 1.51
C GLU A 88 -30.33 30.18 1.29
N ILE A 89 -29.26 30.08 0.48
CA ILE A 89 -28.38 31.21 0.14
C ILE A 89 -29.12 32.20 -0.78
N MET A 90 -29.90 31.70 -1.75
CA MET A 90 -30.70 32.54 -2.65
C MET A 90 -31.76 33.35 -1.90
N GLY A 91 -32.51 32.71 -1.00
CA GLY A 91 -33.66 33.32 -0.31
C GLY A 91 -34.99 33.18 -1.07
N ALA A 92 -36.07 33.70 -0.48
CA ALA A 92 -37.42 33.64 -1.05
C ALA A 92 -37.49 34.32 -2.43
N THR A 93 -38.36 33.84 -3.33
CA THR A 93 -38.47 34.34 -4.71
C THR A 93 -38.78 35.83 -4.78
N ASN A 94 -39.60 36.34 -3.85
CA ASN A 94 -39.85 37.76 -3.66
C ASN A 94 -38.73 38.37 -2.79
N PRO A 95 -37.91 39.30 -3.32
CA PRO A 95 -36.87 40.00 -2.56
C PRO A 95 -37.37 40.68 -1.28
N HIS A 96 -38.61 41.15 -1.25
CA HIS A 96 -39.17 41.82 -0.07
C HIS A 96 -39.39 40.85 1.10
N GLU A 97 -39.72 39.59 0.81
CA GLU A 97 -39.95 38.52 1.79
C GLU A 97 -38.68 37.71 2.11
N ALA A 98 -37.60 37.93 1.36
CA ALA A 98 -36.34 37.23 1.56
C ALA A 98 -35.65 37.68 2.87
N LYS A 99 -34.98 36.74 3.54
CA LYS A 99 -34.27 37.00 4.80
C LYS A 99 -33.03 37.85 4.56
N VAL A 100 -32.67 38.67 5.56
CA VAL A 100 -31.43 39.48 5.53
C VAL A 100 -30.21 38.56 5.36
N GLY A 101 -29.30 38.93 4.46
CA GLY A 101 -28.09 38.16 4.14
C GLY A 101 -28.27 37.10 3.05
N THR A 102 -29.45 37.01 2.41
CA THR A 102 -29.68 36.19 1.21
C THR A 102 -29.44 36.99 -0.08
N ILE A 103 -29.05 36.32 -1.16
CA ILE A 103 -28.74 36.96 -2.46
C ILE A 103 -29.92 37.80 -2.94
N ARG A 104 -31.15 37.24 -2.91
CA ARG A 104 -32.36 37.93 -3.37
C ARG A 104 -32.70 39.15 -2.52
N LYS A 105 -32.45 39.10 -1.21
CA LYS A 105 -32.68 40.27 -0.35
C LYS A 105 -31.70 41.41 -0.61
N MET A 106 -30.46 41.06 -0.94
CA MET A 106 -29.38 42.03 -1.14
C MET A 106 -29.38 42.63 -2.53
N TYR A 107 -29.76 41.86 -3.56
CA TYR A 107 -29.55 42.22 -4.96
C TYR A 107 -30.78 42.09 -5.85
N GLY A 108 -31.90 41.55 -5.36
CA GLY A 108 -33.13 41.44 -6.14
C GLY A 108 -33.95 42.73 -6.12
N GLU A 109 -34.41 43.17 -7.29
CA GLU A 109 -35.25 44.35 -7.46
C GLU A 109 -36.74 44.02 -7.45
N SER A 110 -37.13 42.88 -8.03
CA SER A 110 -38.52 42.44 -8.15
C SER A 110 -38.62 40.91 -8.21
N ILE A 111 -39.84 40.35 -8.35
CA ILE A 111 -40.04 38.91 -8.49
C ILE A 111 -39.35 38.37 -9.77
N ASP A 112 -39.41 39.14 -10.85
CA ASP A 112 -38.83 38.75 -12.14
C ASP A 112 -37.30 38.97 -12.17
N ALA A 113 -36.87 40.14 -11.67
CA ALA A 113 -35.47 40.55 -11.53
C ALA A 113 -34.98 40.32 -10.09
N ASN A 114 -34.83 39.04 -9.72
CA ASN A 114 -34.40 38.62 -8.39
C ASN A 114 -32.96 38.07 -8.34
N ALA A 115 -32.07 38.52 -9.21
CA ALA A 115 -30.63 38.22 -9.26
C ALA A 115 -30.21 36.77 -9.58
N VAL A 116 -30.91 35.75 -9.08
CA VAL A 116 -30.50 34.34 -9.17
C VAL A 116 -31.65 33.35 -9.33
N HIS A 117 -31.37 32.27 -10.03
CA HIS A 117 -32.20 31.08 -10.13
C HIS A 117 -31.43 29.85 -9.62
N GLY A 118 -32.14 28.86 -9.07
CA GLY A 118 -31.57 27.56 -8.73
C GLY A 118 -32.66 26.49 -8.71
N SER A 119 -32.25 25.25 -9.03
CA SER A 119 -33.16 24.12 -9.17
C SER A 119 -33.91 23.83 -7.88
N ASP A 120 -35.14 23.34 -8.00
CA ASP A 120 -36.04 23.11 -6.86
C ASP A 120 -36.11 21.65 -6.38
N SER A 121 -35.66 20.71 -7.22
CA SER A 121 -35.78 19.26 -7.03
C SER A 121 -34.65 18.51 -7.76
N PRO A 122 -34.32 17.27 -7.35
CA PRO A 122 -33.31 16.45 -8.04
C PRO A 122 -33.64 16.20 -9.53
N GLN A 123 -34.93 16.04 -9.85
CA GLN A 123 -35.39 15.84 -11.23
C GLN A 123 -35.15 17.10 -12.08
N ALA A 124 -35.40 18.29 -11.52
CA ALA A 124 -35.07 19.55 -12.18
C ALA A 124 -33.56 19.69 -12.38
N VAL A 125 -32.74 19.35 -11.37
CA VAL A 125 -31.27 19.40 -11.47
C VAL A 125 -30.75 18.61 -12.66
N GLU A 126 -31.17 17.35 -12.83
CA GLU A 126 -30.70 16.52 -13.94
C GLU A 126 -31.07 17.10 -15.31
N ARG A 127 -32.31 17.58 -15.46
CA ARG A 127 -32.82 18.19 -16.69
C ARG A 127 -32.10 19.49 -17.02
N GLU A 128 -31.96 20.36 -16.02
CA GLU A 128 -31.40 21.70 -16.17
C GLU A 128 -29.89 21.67 -16.38
N ILE A 129 -29.15 20.81 -15.66
CA ILE A 129 -27.72 20.62 -15.90
C ILE A 129 -27.48 20.09 -17.32
N LYS A 130 -28.24 19.09 -17.79
CA LYS A 130 -28.10 18.55 -19.15
C LYS A 130 -28.41 19.59 -20.24
N LEU A 131 -29.27 20.56 -19.96
CA LEU A 131 -29.58 21.63 -20.91
C LEU A 131 -28.37 22.54 -21.13
N PHE A 132 -27.61 22.81 -20.08
CA PHE A 132 -26.50 23.75 -20.14
C PHE A 132 -25.15 23.08 -20.31
N PHE A 133 -24.85 21.97 -19.63
CA PHE A 133 -23.52 21.38 -19.60
C PHE A 133 -23.49 20.00 -20.28
N LYS A 134 -22.42 19.77 -21.05
CA LYS A 134 -21.98 18.42 -21.39
C LYS A 134 -21.27 17.79 -20.20
N GLU A 135 -21.20 16.46 -20.15
CA GLU A 135 -20.50 15.75 -19.07
C GLU A 135 -19.02 16.15 -18.97
N GLU A 136 -18.36 16.44 -20.10
CA GLU A 136 -16.96 16.90 -20.18
C GLU A 136 -16.74 18.32 -19.62
N GLU A 137 -17.80 19.11 -19.42
CA GLU A 137 -17.73 20.46 -18.86
C GLU A 137 -17.94 20.47 -17.33
N ILE A 138 -18.08 19.29 -16.71
CA ILE A 138 -18.33 19.11 -15.28
C ILE A 138 -17.14 18.38 -14.64
N PHE A 139 -16.40 19.11 -13.81
CA PHE A 139 -15.17 18.68 -13.16
C PHE A 139 -15.41 18.51 -11.65
N SER A 140 -15.98 17.38 -11.23
CA SER A 140 -15.99 17.03 -9.79
C SER A 140 -14.55 16.99 -9.27
N GLN A 141 -14.30 17.57 -8.10
CA GLN A 141 -12.95 17.65 -7.57
C GLN A 141 -12.36 16.25 -7.36
N GLN A 142 -11.27 15.96 -8.07
CA GLN A 142 -10.31 14.98 -7.61
C GLN A 142 -9.42 15.67 -6.57
N PRO A 143 -9.05 15.01 -5.46
CA PRO A 143 -8.05 15.57 -4.56
C PRO A 143 -6.80 15.92 -5.37
N LEU A 144 -6.27 17.13 -5.19
CA LEU A 144 -4.98 17.51 -5.77
C LEU A 144 -3.94 16.51 -5.26
N ILE A 145 -3.59 15.53 -6.09
CA ILE A 145 -2.42 14.71 -5.87
C ILE A 145 -1.25 15.63 -6.14
N THR A 146 -0.67 16.20 -5.10
CA THR A 146 0.59 16.94 -5.18
C THR A 146 1.72 15.98 -5.54
N GLN A 147 1.79 15.60 -6.81
CA GLN A 147 2.99 14.99 -7.38
C GLN A 147 4.06 16.08 -7.46
N CYS A 148 5.20 15.84 -6.81
CA CYS A 148 6.39 16.63 -7.05
C CYS A 148 6.79 16.47 -8.52
N PHE A 149 6.69 17.54 -9.31
CA PHE A 149 7.06 17.56 -10.73
C PHE A 149 8.51 17.11 -10.99
N ARG A 150 9.39 17.17 -9.98
CA ARG A 150 10.81 16.79 -10.10
C ARG A 150 11.09 15.30 -9.88
N CYS A 151 10.42 14.64 -8.92
CA CYS A 151 10.69 13.24 -8.59
C CYS A 151 9.51 12.30 -8.88
N LYS A 152 8.38 12.82 -9.40
CA LYS A 152 7.10 12.10 -9.59
C LYS A 152 6.56 11.40 -8.34
N GLN A 153 7.12 11.67 -7.16
CA GLN A 153 6.60 11.17 -5.90
C GLN A 153 5.48 12.07 -5.41
N VAL A 154 4.43 11.46 -4.89
CA VAL A 154 3.37 12.17 -4.16
C VAL A 154 3.98 12.67 -2.86
N ILE A 155 3.96 13.98 -2.64
CA ILE A 155 4.47 14.60 -1.43
C ILE A 155 3.61 14.09 -0.25
N GLY A 156 4.25 13.39 0.69
CA GLY A 156 3.58 12.82 1.87
C GLY A 156 3.56 11.29 1.97
N ILE A 157 4.00 10.56 0.94
CA ILE A 157 4.15 9.11 1.04
C ILE A 157 5.54 8.78 1.58
N LYS A 158 5.60 8.29 2.82
CA LYS A 158 6.81 7.68 3.39
C LYS A 158 7.28 6.56 2.45
N PHE A 159 8.59 6.44 2.23
CA PHE A 159 9.17 5.46 1.30
C PHE A 159 8.83 4.03 1.73
N VAL A 160 7.72 3.51 1.22
CA VAL A 160 7.37 2.09 1.26
C VAL A 160 7.72 1.54 -0.12
N PRO A 161 8.65 0.58 -0.24
CA PRO A 161 8.98 0.00 -1.53
C PRO A 161 7.72 -0.62 -2.13
N PRO A 162 7.36 -0.29 -3.38
CA PRO A 162 6.13 -0.81 -3.99
C PRO A 162 6.19 -2.34 -4.08
N LEU A 163 5.02 -2.99 -4.05
CA LEU A 163 4.90 -4.45 -4.23
C LEU A 163 5.65 -4.97 -5.46
N LYS A 164 5.68 -4.14 -6.52
CA LYS A 164 6.42 -4.39 -7.77
C LYS A 164 7.91 -4.67 -7.54
N THR A 165 8.54 -4.02 -6.55
CA THR A 165 9.95 -4.24 -6.19
C THR A 165 10.20 -5.66 -5.69
N TYR A 166 9.26 -6.21 -4.92
CA TYR A 166 9.35 -7.58 -4.40
C TYR A 166 9.14 -8.62 -5.51
N SER A 167 8.18 -8.37 -6.42
CA SER A 167 7.98 -9.23 -7.60
C SER A 167 9.22 -9.26 -8.50
N HIS A 168 9.83 -8.10 -8.81
CA HIS A 168 11.07 -8.06 -9.59
C HIS A 168 12.25 -8.75 -8.89
N LYS A 169 12.44 -8.54 -7.58
CA LYS A 169 13.53 -9.19 -6.83
C LYS A 169 13.40 -10.72 -6.86
N ASN A 170 12.20 -11.25 -6.61
CA ASN A 170 11.95 -12.69 -6.61
C ASN A 170 12.15 -13.30 -8.00
N THR A 171 11.65 -12.63 -9.04
CA THR A 171 11.82 -13.08 -10.43
C THR A 171 13.30 -13.15 -10.82
N ASN A 172 14.10 -12.15 -10.42
CA ASN A 172 15.55 -12.14 -10.64
C ASN A 172 16.29 -13.25 -9.86
N CYS A 173 15.69 -13.79 -8.81
CA CYS A 173 16.22 -14.94 -8.07
C CYS A 173 15.75 -16.29 -8.64
N GLY A 174 15.11 -16.32 -9.82
CA GLY A 174 14.66 -17.56 -10.47
C GLY A 174 13.30 -18.10 -9.99
N TRP A 175 12.53 -17.29 -9.25
CA TRP A 175 11.19 -17.66 -8.80
C TRP A 175 10.13 -17.28 -9.82
N GLN A 176 9.12 -18.12 -9.98
CA GLN A 176 7.99 -17.92 -10.89
C GLN A 176 6.78 -17.40 -10.11
N GLU A 177 6.15 -16.35 -10.62
CA GLU A 177 4.90 -15.87 -10.04
C GLU A 177 3.74 -16.81 -10.39
N ILE A 178 2.94 -17.17 -9.39
CA ILE A 178 1.68 -17.89 -9.59
C ILE A 178 0.53 -17.10 -9.00
N ILE A 179 -0.66 -17.27 -9.59
CA ILE A 179 -1.90 -16.69 -9.06
C ILE A 179 -2.83 -17.86 -8.79
N THR A 180 -3.23 -18.03 -7.52
CA THR A 180 -4.12 -19.11 -7.13
C THR A 180 -5.45 -18.57 -6.62
N TYR A 181 -6.52 -19.37 -6.71
CA TYR A 181 -7.85 -18.93 -6.29
C TYR A 181 -7.88 -18.60 -4.79
N SER A 182 -8.54 -17.48 -4.45
CA SER A 182 -8.83 -17.09 -3.07
C SER A 182 -9.85 -18.00 -2.39
N LEU A 183 -10.63 -18.73 -3.18
CA LEU A 183 -11.62 -19.68 -2.71
C LEU A 183 -11.05 -21.10 -2.82
N ILE A 184 -11.27 -21.89 -1.77
CA ILE A 184 -10.80 -23.27 -1.67
C ILE A 184 -11.96 -24.23 -1.39
N SER A 185 -11.70 -25.51 -1.66
CA SER A 185 -12.62 -26.60 -1.39
C SER A 185 -12.57 -27.06 0.06
N GLU A 186 -13.61 -27.78 0.48
CA GLU A 186 -13.66 -28.43 1.79
C GLU A 186 -12.52 -29.44 1.99
N GLU A 187 -12.15 -30.17 0.93
CA GLU A 187 -11.03 -31.10 0.93
C GLU A 187 -9.69 -30.40 1.22
N MET A 188 -9.42 -29.25 0.57
CA MET A 188 -8.20 -28.48 0.81
C MET A 188 -8.13 -27.93 2.23
N LYS A 189 -9.28 -27.48 2.77
CA LYS A 189 -9.41 -27.06 4.17
C LYS A 189 -8.99 -28.18 5.13
N MET A 190 -9.39 -29.43 4.86
CA MET A 190 -9.07 -30.58 5.71
C MET A 190 -7.63 -31.08 5.55
N LYS A 191 -7.08 -31.07 4.34
CA LYS A 191 -5.73 -31.62 4.04
C LYS A 191 -4.58 -30.88 4.74
N PHE A 192 -4.74 -29.59 5.01
CA PHE A 192 -3.69 -28.77 5.65
C PHE A 192 -3.66 -28.89 7.20
N GLY A 193 -4.48 -29.78 7.78
CA GLY A 193 -4.54 -30.06 9.21
C GLY A 193 -5.61 -29.25 9.96
N LYS A 194 -5.79 -29.53 11.26
CA LYS A 194 -6.71 -28.76 12.13
C LYS A 194 -6.27 -27.30 12.17
N GLN A 195 -7.12 -26.40 11.67
CA GLN A 195 -6.92 -24.97 11.81
C GLN A 195 -7.77 -24.48 12.99
N GLU A 196 -7.15 -23.78 13.93
CA GLU A 196 -7.82 -23.23 15.13
C GLU A 196 -8.87 -22.16 14.81
N LYS A 197 -8.83 -21.60 13.60
CA LYS A 197 -9.71 -20.51 13.16
C LYS A 197 -10.81 -21.01 12.24
N GLU A 198 -12.02 -20.49 12.44
CA GLU A 198 -13.15 -20.75 11.55
C GLU A 198 -12.90 -20.16 10.16
N PHE A 199 -13.25 -20.92 9.13
CA PHE A 199 -13.17 -20.47 7.74
C PHE A 199 -14.42 -19.68 7.38
N PHE A 200 -14.24 -18.62 6.61
CA PHE A 200 -15.37 -17.89 6.03
C PHE A 200 -15.97 -18.69 4.88
N GLN A 201 -17.21 -19.14 5.05
CA GLN A 201 -17.96 -19.86 4.02
C GLN A 201 -18.78 -18.87 3.18
N LEU A 202 -18.78 -19.05 1.87
CA LEU A 202 -19.68 -18.32 0.98
C LEU A 202 -21.12 -18.79 1.19
N LEU A 203 -22.06 -17.84 1.25
CA LEU A 203 -23.49 -18.15 1.34
C LEU A 203 -24.02 -18.79 0.05
N MET A 204 -23.51 -18.36 -1.11
CA MET A 204 -23.91 -18.85 -2.43
C MET A 204 -22.67 -19.19 -3.28
N PRO A 205 -21.98 -20.30 -2.99
CA PRO A 205 -20.83 -20.72 -3.79
C PRO A 205 -21.27 -21.19 -5.18
N LYS A 206 -20.52 -20.82 -6.21
CA LYS A 206 -20.78 -21.30 -7.58
C LYS A 206 -20.45 -22.79 -7.78
N SER A 207 -19.65 -23.38 -6.90
CA SER A 207 -19.22 -24.78 -6.96
C SER A 207 -18.66 -25.24 -5.61
N GLU A 208 -18.68 -26.55 -5.34
CA GLU A 208 -18.07 -27.17 -4.15
C GLU A 208 -16.55 -26.92 -4.05
N TYR A 209 -15.88 -26.67 -5.18
CA TYR A 209 -14.46 -26.34 -5.20
C TYR A 209 -14.12 -24.92 -4.73
N HIS A 210 -15.13 -24.04 -4.62
CA HIS A 210 -14.98 -22.62 -4.30
C HIS A 210 -15.97 -22.21 -3.20
N LYS A 211 -15.88 -22.88 -2.06
CA LYS A 211 -16.83 -22.76 -0.95
C LYS A 211 -16.31 -21.91 0.21
N TYR A 212 -15.02 -21.98 0.49
CA TYR A 212 -14.41 -21.31 1.63
C TYR A 212 -13.37 -20.28 1.19
N TYR A 213 -13.35 -19.12 1.83
CA TYR A 213 -12.27 -18.15 1.63
C TYR A 213 -11.01 -18.61 2.37
N ARG A 214 -9.86 -18.59 1.69
CA ARG A 214 -8.60 -19.07 2.25
C ARG A 214 -8.08 -18.18 3.39
N LEU A 215 -7.54 -18.82 4.42
CA LEU A 215 -6.86 -18.16 5.54
C LEU A 215 -5.33 -18.12 5.38
N LYS A 216 -4.79 -18.96 4.48
CA LYS A 216 -3.35 -19.10 4.20
C LYS A 216 -3.14 -19.39 2.72
N LEU A 217 -1.99 -19.00 2.16
CA LEU A 217 -1.65 -19.25 0.76
C LEU A 217 -1.02 -20.65 0.55
N VAL A 218 -0.42 -21.22 1.59
CA VAL A 218 0.29 -22.51 1.53
C VAL A 218 -0.54 -23.66 0.92
N PRO A 219 -1.82 -23.89 1.28
CA PRO A 219 -2.62 -24.96 0.69
C PRO A 219 -2.72 -24.88 -0.84
N SER A 220 -2.93 -23.67 -1.36
CA SER A 220 -3.04 -23.44 -2.81
C SER A 220 -1.70 -23.66 -3.50
N HIS A 221 -0.59 -23.24 -2.89
CA HIS A 221 0.76 -23.51 -3.39
C HIS A 221 1.07 -25.01 -3.43
N LEU A 222 0.70 -25.79 -2.41
CA LEU A 222 0.91 -27.24 -2.40
C LEU A 222 0.13 -27.93 -3.53
N LYS A 223 -1.10 -27.49 -3.81
CA LYS A 223 -1.87 -27.98 -4.95
C LYS A 223 -1.16 -27.69 -6.28
N THR A 224 -0.64 -26.48 -6.46
CA THR A 224 0.10 -26.08 -7.67
C THR A 224 1.42 -26.85 -7.81
N ILE A 225 2.14 -27.08 -6.71
CA ILE A 225 3.35 -27.92 -6.70
C ILE A 225 2.99 -29.35 -7.11
N ASN A 226 1.99 -29.96 -6.48
CA ASN A 226 1.57 -31.33 -6.83
C ASN A 226 1.16 -31.44 -8.31
N TYR A 227 0.37 -30.47 -8.81
CA TYR A 227 0.01 -30.40 -10.22
C TYR A 227 1.26 -30.43 -11.11
N ASN A 228 2.24 -29.56 -10.85
CA ASN A 228 3.45 -29.50 -11.67
C ASN A 228 4.33 -30.76 -11.55
N LEU A 229 4.45 -31.33 -10.35
CA LEU A 229 5.16 -32.59 -10.14
C LEU A 229 4.53 -33.75 -10.93
N ALA A 230 3.20 -33.83 -10.96
CA ALA A 230 2.46 -34.82 -11.72
C ALA A 230 2.68 -34.69 -13.25
N HIS A 231 3.08 -33.51 -13.72
CA HIS A 231 3.41 -33.23 -15.12
C HIS A 231 4.92 -33.35 -15.41
N GLY A 232 5.69 -33.96 -14.50
CA GLY A 232 7.12 -34.27 -14.72
C GLY A 232 8.10 -33.15 -14.37
N ASN A 233 7.62 -31.99 -13.92
CA ASN A 233 8.50 -30.91 -13.44
C ASN A 233 9.06 -31.30 -12.07
N LYS A 234 10.38 -31.14 -11.85
CA LYS A 234 11.03 -31.57 -10.58
C LYS A 234 11.52 -30.41 -9.71
N ASN A 235 11.87 -29.28 -10.32
CA ASN A 235 12.43 -28.11 -9.65
C ASN A 235 11.43 -26.96 -9.79
N LEU A 236 10.76 -26.62 -8.69
CA LEU A 236 9.65 -25.68 -8.69
C LEU A 236 9.89 -24.63 -7.62
N PHE A 237 9.88 -23.36 -8.02
CA PHE A 237 10.07 -22.21 -7.13
C PHE A 237 9.00 -21.18 -7.46
N PHE A 238 8.02 -21.05 -6.57
CA PHE A 238 6.84 -20.22 -6.80
C PHE A 238 6.72 -19.12 -5.76
N PHE A 239 6.29 -17.94 -6.20
CA PHE A 239 5.87 -16.89 -5.31
C PHE A 239 4.48 -16.38 -5.67
N GLU A 240 3.74 -15.91 -4.67
CA GLU A 240 2.44 -15.28 -4.85
C GLU A 240 2.33 -14.11 -3.86
N ILE A 241 1.74 -13.00 -4.31
CA ILE A 241 1.33 -11.89 -3.48
C ILE A 241 -0.20 -11.84 -3.56
N SER A 242 -0.88 -12.09 -2.44
CA SER A 242 -2.35 -12.06 -2.41
C SER A 242 -2.91 -11.79 -1.02
N SER A 243 -4.15 -11.32 -0.98
CA SER A 243 -4.94 -11.23 0.24
C SER A 243 -5.48 -12.59 0.71
N VAL A 244 -5.54 -12.75 2.02
CA VAL A 244 -6.23 -13.85 2.72
C VAL A 244 -7.22 -13.26 3.73
N ALA A 245 -8.21 -14.05 4.15
CA ALA A 245 -9.13 -13.59 5.19
C ALA A 245 -8.49 -13.67 6.58
N SER A 246 -8.80 -12.67 7.38
CA SER A 246 -8.40 -12.51 8.78
C SER A 246 -9.64 -12.14 9.61
N PRO A 247 -9.69 -12.44 10.92
CA PRO A 247 -10.78 -11.99 11.79
C PRO A 247 -11.01 -10.47 11.77
N THR A 248 -9.97 -9.69 11.44
CA THR A 248 -10.01 -8.22 11.38
C THR A 248 -10.23 -7.67 9.96
N GLY A 249 -10.50 -8.53 8.96
CA GLY A 249 -10.68 -8.13 7.56
C GLY A 249 -9.81 -8.95 6.60
N GLN A 250 -9.07 -8.28 5.72
CA GLN A 250 -8.14 -8.92 4.79
C GLN A 250 -6.69 -8.61 5.17
N GLU A 251 -5.81 -9.60 5.00
CA GLU A 251 -4.37 -9.44 5.21
C GLU A 251 -3.64 -9.78 3.90
N GLU A 252 -2.77 -8.88 3.43
CA GLU A 252 -1.91 -9.13 2.27
C GLU A 252 -0.67 -9.92 2.68
N LEU A 253 -0.41 -11.01 1.97
CA LEU A 253 0.70 -11.91 2.24
C LEU A 253 1.57 -12.09 0.99
N LEU A 254 2.88 -12.17 1.22
CA LEU A 254 3.84 -12.73 0.27
C LEU A 254 4.16 -14.16 0.70
N ILE A 255 4.04 -15.11 -0.22
CA ILE A 255 4.48 -16.48 -0.03
C ILE A 255 5.54 -16.85 -1.06
N LEU A 256 6.52 -17.61 -0.60
CA LEU A 256 7.53 -18.30 -1.40
C LEU A 256 7.38 -19.79 -1.06
N SER A 257 7.15 -20.64 -2.06
CA SER A 257 7.19 -22.10 -1.90
C SER A 257 8.11 -22.74 -2.92
N GLY A 258 8.97 -23.66 -2.50
CA GLY A 258 9.84 -24.36 -3.42
C GLY A 258 10.11 -25.83 -3.06
N THR A 259 10.45 -26.61 -4.09
CA THR A 259 10.88 -28.01 -3.99
C THR A 259 11.87 -28.35 -5.12
N GLY A 260 12.71 -29.35 -4.91
CA GLY A 260 13.75 -29.77 -5.85
C GLY A 260 15.06 -29.01 -5.69
N LYS A 261 15.77 -28.79 -6.80
CA LYS A 261 17.13 -28.24 -6.85
C LYS A 261 17.18 -26.90 -7.57
N ILE A 262 17.94 -25.96 -7.04
CA ILE A 262 18.27 -24.70 -7.71
C ILE A 262 19.41 -25.01 -8.69
N ILE A 263 19.22 -24.65 -9.95
CA ILE A 263 20.21 -24.84 -11.02
C ILE A 263 20.56 -23.45 -11.57
N ASN A 264 21.77 -22.97 -11.28
CA ASN A 264 22.34 -21.79 -11.93
C ASN A 264 23.17 -22.25 -13.15
N GLN A 265 22.91 -21.69 -14.33
CA GLN A 265 23.69 -21.91 -15.55
C GLN A 265 24.37 -20.58 -15.97
N PRO A 266 25.66 -20.60 -16.41
CA PRO A 266 25.99 -21.25 -17.68
C PRO A 266 27.28 -22.09 -17.80
N LEU A 267 28.21 -22.16 -16.84
CA LEU A 267 29.49 -22.90 -17.07
C LEU A 267 29.88 -23.95 -16.03
N HIS A 268 29.39 -23.85 -14.80
CA HIS A 268 29.64 -24.83 -13.75
C HIS A 268 28.29 -25.17 -13.15
N GLN A 269 27.80 -26.39 -13.40
CA GLN A 269 26.52 -26.88 -12.88
C GLN A 269 26.61 -26.97 -11.34
N LEU A 270 26.45 -25.84 -10.65
CA LEU A 270 26.30 -25.84 -9.21
C LEU A 270 24.83 -26.17 -8.93
N ILE A 271 24.57 -27.47 -8.82
CA ILE A 271 23.26 -28.00 -8.46
C ILE A 271 23.20 -28.01 -6.93
N GLN A 272 22.44 -27.07 -6.36
CA GLN A 272 22.21 -27.02 -4.91
C GLN A 272 20.78 -27.49 -4.61
N GLU A 273 20.62 -28.40 -3.65
CA GLU A 273 19.29 -28.74 -3.14
C GLU A 273 18.72 -27.54 -2.38
N LEU A 274 17.43 -27.24 -2.61
CA LEU A 274 16.80 -26.17 -1.86
C LEU A 274 16.76 -26.55 -0.38
N ASP A 275 17.42 -25.77 0.46
CA ASP A 275 17.43 -25.91 1.90
C ASP A 275 16.81 -24.68 2.60
N PHE A 276 16.74 -24.73 3.93
CA PHE A 276 16.21 -23.63 4.74
C PHE A 276 16.93 -22.29 4.47
N TYR A 277 18.24 -22.33 4.24
CA TYR A 277 19.06 -21.14 4.04
C TYR A 277 18.79 -20.52 2.66
N GLY A 278 18.53 -21.33 1.64
CA GLY A 278 18.12 -20.87 0.30
C GLY A 278 16.84 -20.04 0.35
N ILE A 279 15.79 -20.51 1.04
CA ILE A 279 14.58 -19.70 1.22
C ILE A 279 14.82 -18.50 2.13
N LYS A 280 15.59 -18.65 3.23
CA LYS A 280 15.90 -17.53 4.14
C LYS A 280 16.61 -16.38 3.42
N GLY A 281 17.53 -16.66 2.49
CA GLY A 281 18.24 -15.64 1.70
C GLY A 281 17.30 -14.84 0.78
N VAL A 282 16.28 -15.49 0.22
CA VAL A 282 15.26 -14.82 -0.60
C VAL A 282 14.26 -14.05 0.26
N ALA A 283 13.83 -14.67 1.36
CA ALA A 283 12.86 -14.14 2.30
C ALA A 283 13.47 -13.24 3.38
N GLU A 284 14.66 -12.67 3.17
CA GLU A 284 15.44 -12.00 4.20
C GLU A 284 14.62 -10.93 4.94
N ILE A 285 14.15 -11.26 6.14
CA ILE A 285 13.38 -10.36 6.98
C ILE A 285 14.01 -10.27 8.35
N ARG A 286 14.54 -9.08 8.62
CA ARG A 286 14.84 -8.62 9.97
C ARG A 286 13.91 -7.46 10.29
N LEU A 287 12.80 -7.79 10.93
CA LEU A 287 11.95 -6.84 11.62
C LEU A 287 12.01 -7.19 13.12
N ARG A 288 12.50 -6.23 13.92
CA ARG A 288 12.75 -6.38 15.37
C ARG A 288 11.56 -7.03 16.07
N LYS A 289 11.78 -7.98 16.99
CA LYS A 289 10.86 -8.63 17.97
C LYS A 289 9.40 -8.99 17.57
N GLU A 290 8.86 -8.49 16.47
CA GLU A 290 7.51 -8.71 15.97
C GLU A 290 7.50 -9.83 14.93
N LYS A 291 6.56 -10.74 15.09
CA LYS A 291 6.38 -11.88 14.18
C LYS A 291 5.65 -11.42 12.92
N VAL A 292 6.42 -11.22 11.86
CA VAL A 292 5.94 -10.81 10.53
C VAL A 292 5.70 -11.96 9.58
N GLY A 293 6.06 -13.19 9.95
CA GLY A 293 5.89 -14.35 9.09
C GLY A 293 6.51 -15.62 9.67
N PHE A 294 6.66 -16.62 8.82
CA PHE A 294 7.44 -17.82 9.10
C PHE A 294 8.21 -18.27 7.86
N VAL A 295 9.35 -18.91 8.07
CA VAL A 295 10.15 -19.58 7.05
C VAL A 295 10.47 -20.97 7.59
N GLY A 296 10.36 -22.01 6.77
CA GLY A 296 10.66 -23.35 7.23
C GLY A 296 10.34 -24.47 6.23
N ARG A 297 10.78 -25.67 6.60
CA ARG A 297 10.39 -26.91 5.93
C ARG A 297 9.00 -27.32 6.41
N LEU A 298 8.09 -27.63 5.49
CA LEU A 298 6.77 -28.12 5.86
C LEU A 298 6.86 -29.52 6.46
N CYS A 299 5.93 -29.80 7.39
CA CYS A 299 5.83 -31.11 8.03
C CYS A 299 5.61 -32.20 6.96
N PRO A 300 6.40 -33.30 6.96
CA PRO A 300 6.27 -34.36 5.97
C PRO A 300 4.86 -34.94 5.86
N LYS A 301 4.14 -35.06 6.99
CA LYS A 301 2.75 -35.55 7.01
C LYS A 301 1.79 -34.65 6.21
N ILE A 302 1.95 -33.33 6.30
CA ILE A 302 1.15 -32.38 5.53
C ILE A 302 1.50 -32.49 4.05
N VAL A 303 2.78 -32.58 3.71
CA VAL A 303 3.24 -32.71 2.32
C VAL A 303 2.71 -33.99 1.66
N GLN A 304 2.70 -35.10 2.41
CA GLN A 304 2.13 -36.38 1.97
C GLN A 304 0.61 -36.34 1.75
N ASN A 305 -0.16 -35.57 2.53
CA ASN A 305 -1.61 -35.38 2.29
C ASN A 305 -1.90 -34.75 0.92
N TYR A 306 -0.92 -34.06 0.33
CA TYR A 306 -0.98 -33.47 -1.01
C TYR A 306 -0.30 -34.34 -2.07
N GLN A 307 0.07 -35.59 -1.75
CA GLN A 307 0.71 -36.56 -2.65
C GLN A 307 2.07 -36.11 -3.19
N ILE A 308 2.77 -35.24 -2.45
CA ILE A 308 4.08 -34.72 -2.84
C ILE A 308 5.17 -35.61 -2.21
N ASN A 309 6.06 -36.14 -3.05
CA ASN A 309 7.14 -37.06 -2.65
C ASN A 309 8.49 -36.37 -2.41
N GLN A 310 8.53 -35.05 -2.38
CA GLN A 310 9.74 -34.25 -2.18
C GLN A 310 9.58 -33.27 -1.02
N PRO A 311 10.67 -32.88 -0.34
CA PRO A 311 10.63 -31.81 0.67
C PRO A 311 10.11 -30.51 0.07
N VAL A 312 9.17 -29.86 0.76
CA VAL A 312 8.67 -28.53 0.39
C VAL A 312 9.09 -27.53 1.46
N LEU A 313 9.73 -26.45 1.03
CA LEU A 313 10.11 -25.32 1.86
C LEU A 313 9.19 -24.14 1.55
N VAL A 314 8.80 -23.42 2.60
CA VAL A 314 7.88 -22.28 2.48
C VAL A 314 8.36 -21.11 3.33
N ALA A 315 8.26 -19.91 2.79
CA ALA A 315 8.24 -18.67 3.55
C ALA A 315 6.91 -17.96 3.32
N GLN A 316 6.24 -17.52 4.39
CA GLN A 316 5.02 -16.72 4.29
C GLN A 316 5.15 -15.49 5.19
N LEU A 317 4.95 -14.32 4.61
CA LEU A 317 5.30 -13.03 5.17
C LEU A 317 4.08 -12.10 5.06
N SER A 318 3.78 -11.38 6.13
CA SER A 318 2.70 -10.39 6.19
C SER A 318 3.19 -9.05 5.67
N LEU A 319 2.70 -8.68 4.49
CA LEU A 319 3.11 -7.44 3.83
C LEU A 319 2.54 -6.22 4.54
N SER A 320 1.32 -6.30 5.06
CA SER A 320 0.72 -5.23 5.86
C SER A 320 1.59 -4.90 7.07
N LYS A 321 2.02 -5.91 7.84
CA LYS A 321 2.90 -5.69 9.00
C LYS A 321 4.28 -5.13 8.59
N ILE A 322 4.83 -5.60 7.47
CA ILE A 322 6.10 -5.08 6.94
C ILE A 322 5.93 -3.60 6.55
N PHE A 323 4.84 -3.24 5.87
CA PHE A 323 4.57 -1.88 5.43
C PHE A 323 4.22 -0.94 6.58
N ASP A 324 3.42 -1.38 7.55
CA ASP A 324 3.13 -0.63 8.77
C ASP A 324 4.42 -0.34 9.54
N TYR A 325 5.30 -1.34 9.65
CA TYR A 325 6.62 -1.13 10.24
C TYR A 325 7.44 -0.10 9.46
N LEU A 326 7.56 -0.26 8.14
CA LEU A 326 8.33 0.66 7.30
C LEU A 326 7.72 2.07 7.28
N ALA A 327 6.40 2.21 7.41
CA ALA A 327 5.74 3.50 7.55
C ALA A 327 6.07 4.15 8.90
N ASN A 328 6.14 3.37 9.99
CA ASN A 328 6.47 3.92 11.31
C ASN A 328 7.97 4.17 11.51
N PHE A 329 8.82 3.38 10.86
CA PHE A 329 10.27 3.38 11.02
C PHE A 329 11.01 3.57 9.69
N ALA A 330 10.46 4.41 8.79
CA ALA A 330 11.00 4.63 7.45
C ALA A 330 12.53 4.80 7.53
N PRO A 331 13.31 3.92 6.88
CA PRO A 331 14.75 3.92 7.03
C PRO A 331 15.27 5.27 6.54
N GLN A 332 15.71 6.12 7.47
CA GLN A 332 16.43 7.32 7.11
C GLN A 332 17.75 6.86 6.52
N THR A 333 17.96 7.16 5.24
CA THR A 333 19.27 6.96 4.64
C THR A 333 20.19 7.99 5.26
N VAL A 334 20.90 7.59 6.30
CA VAL A 334 21.87 8.44 6.98
C VAL A 334 23.17 8.31 6.21
N TYR A 335 23.66 9.42 5.66
CA TYR A 335 24.99 9.48 5.11
C TYR A 335 26.01 9.07 6.18
N ARG A 336 26.85 8.09 5.86
CA ARG A 336 28.02 7.74 6.65
C ARG A 336 29.24 8.10 5.82
N PRO A 337 30.21 8.85 6.37
CA PRO A 337 31.43 9.15 5.66
C PRO A 337 32.14 7.85 5.29
N VAL A 338 32.65 7.78 4.06
CA VAL A 338 33.45 6.66 3.59
C VAL A 338 34.88 6.88 4.05
N ALA A 339 35.45 5.93 4.78
CA ALA A 339 36.83 6.01 5.25
C ALA A 339 37.82 5.95 4.07
N SER A 340 38.81 6.84 4.06
CA SER A 340 39.90 6.87 3.08
C SER A 340 41.08 5.96 3.46
N PHE A 341 41.03 5.34 4.65
CA PHE A 341 42.11 4.53 5.22
C PHE A 341 41.83 3.03 5.02
N PRO A 342 42.88 2.20 4.92
CA PRO A 342 42.72 0.77 4.64
C PRO A 342 42.00 0.04 5.77
N THR A 343 41.33 -1.06 5.41
CA THR A 343 40.73 -2.01 6.35
C THR A 343 41.77 -2.99 6.89
N SER A 344 41.59 -3.41 8.14
CA SER A 344 42.35 -4.51 8.74
C SER A 344 41.40 -5.62 9.16
N GLU A 345 41.74 -6.87 8.87
CA GLU A 345 40.89 -8.04 9.19
C GLU A 345 41.52 -8.90 10.29
N LYS A 346 40.69 -9.44 11.18
CA LYS A 346 41.07 -10.47 12.16
C LYS A 346 40.02 -11.55 12.21
N ASP A 347 40.48 -12.79 12.14
CA ASP A 347 39.63 -13.97 12.25
C ASP A 347 39.70 -14.52 13.68
N LEU A 348 38.54 -14.82 14.26
CA LEU A 348 38.39 -15.37 15.60
C LEU A 348 37.54 -16.65 15.57
N SER A 349 38.15 -17.77 15.96
CA SER A 349 37.49 -19.06 16.05
C SER A 349 37.12 -19.39 17.50
N PHE A 350 35.87 -19.76 17.74
CA PHE A 350 35.39 -20.16 19.06
C PHE A 350 34.63 -21.48 18.98
N ILE A 351 34.67 -22.25 20.07
CA ILE A 351 33.86 -23.43 20.30
C ILE A 351 32.69 -23.05 21.21
N PHE A 352 31.47 -23.20 20.71
CA PHE A 352 30.24 -22.89 21.43
C PHE A 352 29.44 -24.16 21.74
N PRO A 353 28.56 -24.11 22.76
CA PRO A 353 27.45 -25.05 22.88
C PRO A 353 26.57 -25.05 21.62
N LYS A 354 25.97 -26.21 21.29
CA LYS A 354 25.14 -26.43 20.10
C LYS A 354 24.04 -25.37 19.91
N ASN A 355 23.44 -24.94 21.02
CA ASN A 355 22.28 -24.05 21.05
C ASN A 355 22.63 -22.56 21.04
N ALA A 356 23.92 -22.18 21.04
CA ALA A 356 24.32 -20.78 21.03
C ALA A 356 23.76 -20.04 19.81
N ASP A 357 23.06 -18.92 20.04
CA ASP A 357 22.47 -18.12 18.97
C ASP A 357 23.51 -17.21 18.33
N TYR A 358 23.63 -17.34 17.02
CA TYR A 358 24.57 -16.58 16.21
C TYR A 358 24.31 -15.06 16.22
N ASN A 359 23.05 -14.63 16.19
CA ASN A 359 22.72 -13.20 16.17
C ASN A 359 23.04 -12.57 17.52
N GLU A 360 22.82 -13.26 18.63
CA GLU A 360 23.22 -12.79 19.97
C GLU A 360 24.73 -12.58 20.04
N ILE A 361 25.52 -13.54 19.54
CA ILE A 361 26.98 -13.44 19.48
C ILE A 361 27.42 -12.24 18.63
N ILE A 362 26.88 -12.07 17.42
CA ILE A 362 27.23 -10.93 16.56
C ILE A 362 26.87 -9.60 17.21
N CYS A 363 25.68 -9.50 17.82
CA CYS A 363 25.27 -8.29 18.51
C CYS A 363 26.27 -7.93 19.61
N GLU A 364 26.71 -8.92 20.40
CA GLU A 364 27.68 -8.69 21.46
C GLU A 364 29.06 -8.29 20.93
N ILE A 365 29.55 -8.96 19.87
CA ILE A 365 30.81 -8.57 19.21
C ILE A 365 30.74 -7.11 18.70
N LYS A 366 29.63 -6.73 18.06
CA LYS A 366 29.42 -5.35 17.56
C LYS A 366 29.33 -4.32 18.69
N ASN A 367 28.70 -4.67 19.81
CA ASN A 367 28.63 -3.80 20.98
C ASN A 367 30.02 -3.50 21.57
N ILE A 368 30.93 -4.48 21.55
CA ILE A 368 32.30 -4.34 22.06
C ILE A 368 33.19 -3.59 21.06
N GLY A 369 33.09 -3.91 19.77
CA GLY A 369 33.96 -3.37 18.74
C GLY A 369 33.82 -1.86 18.51
N GLY A 370 32.70 -1.27 18.90
CA GLY A 370 32.45 0.16 18.81
C GLY A 370 32.53 0.71 17.38
N GLY A 371 32.87 1.98 17.25
CA GLY A 371 32.83 2.69 15.95
C GLY A 371 33.88 2.26 14.92
N ASN A 372 34.95 1.57 15.35
CA ASN A 372 36.03 1.13 14.47
C ASN A 372 35.80 -0.27 13.87
N LEU A 373 34.86 -1.05 14.41
CA LEU A 373 34.47 -2.34 13.86
C LEU A 373 33.33 -2.15 12.85
N GLN A 374 33.65 -2.25 11.56
CA GLN A 374 32.69 -2.00 10.48
C GLN A 374 31.81 -3.22 10.22
N GLU A 375 32.44 -4.39 10.12
CA GLU A 375 31.77 -5.63 9.76
C GLU A 375 32.17 -6.78 10.68
N VAL A 376 31.20 -7.68 10.90
CA VAL A 376 31.38 -8.94 11.61
C VAL A 376 30.65 -10.00 10.79
N ASN A 377 31.42 -10.88 10.17
CA ASN A 377 30.90 -11.91 9.28
C ASN A 377 31.25 -13.28 9.86
N LEU A 378 30.25 -14.15 10.01
CA LEU A 378 30.53 -15.57 10.26
C LEU A 378 30.86 -16.19 8.91
N PHE A 379 32.10 -16.62 8.73
CA PHE A 379 32.53 -17.16 7.45
C PHE A 379 32.63 -18.69 7.47
N ASP A 380 32.78 -19.32 8.65
CA ASP A 380 32.82 -20.77 8.75
C ASP A 380 32.09 -21.30 10.00
N THR A 381 31.49 -22.48 9.87
CA THR A 381 30.91 -23.25 10.98
C THR A 381 31.30 -24.71 10.83
N TYR A 382 32.15 -25.19 11.73
CA TYR A 382 32.71 -26.53 11.70
C TYR A 382 32.14 -27.42 12.81
N ARG A 383 31.88 -28.69 12.48
CA ARG A 383 31.40 -29.72 13.42
C ARG A 383 32.09 -31.06 13.11
N SER A 384 32.94 -31.54 14.02
CA SER A 384 33.43 -32.93 13.97
C SER A 384 32.51 -33.86 14.76
N ASP A 385 32.57 -35.17 14.52
CA ASP A 385 31.75 -36.17 15.22
C ASP A 385 31.94 -36.12 16.75
N GLU A 386 33.16 -35.85 17.21
CA GLU A 386 33.48 -35.68 18.63
C GLU A 386 32.82 -34.42 19.21
N MET A 387 32.85 -33.30 18.49
CA MET A 387 32.16 -32.07 18.90
C MET A 387 30.65 -32.25 18.92
N VAL A 388 30.09 -32.97 17.94
CA VAL A 388 28.65 -33.25 17.90
C VAL A 388 28.23 -34.09 19.10
N LYS A 389 29.02 -35.12 19.47
CA LYS A 389 28.78 -35.94 20.68
C LYS A 389 28.89 -35.11 21.96
N ALA A 390 29.81 -34.15 22.02
CA ALA A 390 29.96 -33.22 23.14
C ALA A 390 28.91 -32.08 23.15
N GLY A 391 28.01 -32.02 22.17
CA GLY A 391 27.03 -30.94 22.07
C GLY A 391 27.64 -29.57 21.75
N GLN A 392 28.73 -29.54 20.98
CA GLN A 392 29.51 -28.35 20.64
C GLN A 392 29.54 -28.09 19.12
N LYS A 393 29.90 -26.85 18.75
CA LYS A 393 30.14 -26.43 17.36
C LYS A 393 31.24 -25.36 17.33
N SER A 394 32.08 -25.37 16.31
CA SER A 394 33.07 -24.31 16.09
C SER A 394 32.50 -23.27 15.13
N MET A 395 32.70 -22.00 15.42
CA MET A 395 32.27 -20.89 14.59
C MET A 395 33.40 -19.88 14.45
N THR A 396 33.69 -19.46 13.22
CA THR A 396 34.77 -18.51 12.95
C THR A 396 34.23 -17.21 12.39
N PHE A 397 34.57 -16.11 13.07
CA PHE A 397 34.13 -14.77 12.75
C PHE A 397 35.28 -13.96 12.18
N ARG A 398 35.04 -13.32 11.04
CA ARG A 398 35.90 -12.29 10.47
C ARG A 398 35.43 -10.93 10.95
N LEU A 399 36.32 -10.21 11.61
CA LEU A 399 36.12 -8.86 12.08
C LEU A 399 36.89 -7.90 11.17
N THR A 400 36.18 -6.96 10.55
CA THR A 400 36.77 -5.96 9.66
C THR A 400 36.79 -4.61 10.36
N PHE A 401 37.99 -4.10 10.60
CA PHE A 401 38.24 -2.85 11.30
C PHE A 401 38.59 -1.74 10.31
N GLN A 402 38.03 -0.55 10.52
CA GLN A 402 38.33 0.65 9.74
C GLN A 402 38.04 1.90 10.57
N SER A 403 38.91 2.90 10.46
CA SER A 403 38.76 4.20 11.13
C SER A 403 38.64 5.32 10.11
N LEU A 404 37.86 6.34 10.46
CA LEU A 404 37.70 7.57 9.69
C LEU A 404 38.85 8.57 9.90
N LEU A 405 39.58 8.44 11.00
CA LEU A 405 40.58 9.44 11.43
C LEU A 405 42.02 9.08 11.03
N GLY A 406 42.28 7.82 10.70
CA GLY A 406 43.61 7.35 10.34
C GLY A 406 43.73 5.83 10.26
N THR A 407 44.87 5.35 9.77
CA THR A 407 45.18 3.92 9.75
C THR A 407 45.28 3.36 11.17
N LEU A 408 44.52 2.30 11.44
CA LEU A 408 44.51 1.63 12.75
C LEU A 408 45.83 0.91 13.01
N LYS A 409 46.37 1.06 14.21
CA LYS A 409 47.58 0.34 14.63
C LYS A 409 47.22 -1.05 15.14
N ASN A 410 48.11 -2.02 14.94
CA ASN A 410 47.91 -3.39 15.41
C ASN A 410 47.59 -3.48 16.92
N GLN A 411 48.22 -2.63 17.74
CA GLN A 411 47.96 -2.60 19.19
C GLN A 411 46.52 -2.21 19.53
N GLU A 412 45.89 -1.34 18.74
CA GLU A 412 44.50 -0.92 18.95
C GLU A 412 43.53 -2.04 18.58
N ILE A 413 43.81 -2.74 17.48
CA ILE A 413 43.04 -3.89 17.01
C ILE A 413 43.13 -5.03 18.02
N GLU A 414 44.32 -5.35 18.52
CA GLU A 414 44.53 -6.42 19.52
C GLU A 414 43.78 -6.13 20.83
N LYS A 415 43.75 -4.87 21.30
CA LYS A 415 42.97 -4.49 22.49
C LYS A 415 41.47 -4.80 22.33
N ILE A 416 40.89 -4.44 21.19
CA ILE A 416 39.48 -4.71 20.90
C ILE A 416 39.24 -6.21 20.75
N THR A 417 40.13 -6.89 20.02
CA THR A 417 40.05 -8.33 19.78
C THR A 417 40.11 -9.13 21.08
N ASN A 418 41.01 -8.78 22.00
CA ASN A 418 41.10 -9.41 23.32
C ASN A 418 39.87 -9.14 24.17
N SER A 419 39.34 -7.91 24.13
CA SER A 419 38.09 -7.58 24.82
C SER A 419 36.90 -8.39 24.29
N VAL A 420 36.85 -8.64 22.97
CA VAL A 420 35.86 -9.53 22.36
C VAL A 420 36.04 -10.97 22.84
N ARG A 421 37.26 -11.50 22.82
CA ARG A 421 37.58 -12.87 23.28
C ARG A 421 37.07 -13.11 24.70
N GLU A 422 37.54 -12.32 25.66
CA GLU A 422 37.21 -12.50 27.08
C GLU A 422 35.70 -12.44 27.34
N ARG A 423 35.00 -11.54 26.65
CA ARG A 423 33.57 -11.33 26.90
C ARG A 423 32.70 -12.40 26.26
N ILE A 424 33.06 -12.88 25.07
CA ILE A 424 32.36 -13.98 24.41
C ILE A 424 32.56 -15.29 25.19
N GLU A 425 33.77 -15.57 25.67
CA GLU A 425 34.03 -16.74 26.54
C GLU A 425 33.19 -16.68 27.82
N ARG A 426 33.11 -15.50 28.45
CA ARG A 426 32.34 -15.30 29.69
C ARG A 426 30.84 -15.45 29.50
N ILE A 427 30.25 -14.82 28.47
CA ILE A 427 28.80 -14.76 28.29
C ILE A 427 28.25 -16.05 27.68
N PHE A 428 28.94 -16.62 26.70
CA PHE A 428 28.44 -17.75 25.92
C PHE A 428 29.08 -19.09 26.30
N ALA A 429 29.88 -19.13 27.39
CA ALA A 429 30.67 -20.28 27.80
C ALA A 429 31.50 -20.86 26.64
N ALA A 430 31.99 -19.97 25.77
CA ALA A 430 32.75 -20.33 24.60
C ALA A 430 34.21 -20.61 24.99
N LYS A 431 34.92 -21.38 24.16
CA LYS A 431 36.37 -21.56 24.27
C LYS A 431 37.04 -21.09 23.00
N LEU A 432 38.11 -20.30 23.10
CA LEU A 432 38.92 -19.96 21.94
C LEU A 432 39.50 -21.24 21.31
N ARG A 433 39.46 -21.29 19.98
CA ARG A 433 40.13 -22.31 19.17
C ARG A 433 41.28 -21.60 18.47
N ASP A 434 42.50 -21.91 18.88
CA ASP A 434 43.71 -21.38 18.25
C ASP A 434 43.84 -21.83 16.78
#